data_AF-A0A959STI2-F1
#
_entry.id   AF-A0A959STI2-F1
#
_cell.length_a   1.000
_cell.length_b   1.000
_cell.length_c   1.000
_cell.angle_alpha   90.00
_cell.angle_beta   90.00
_cell.angle_gamma   90.00
#
_symmetry.space_group_name_H-M   'P 1'
#
loop_
_entity.id
_entity.type
_entity.pdbx_description
1 polymer ?
#
loop_
_entity_poly.entity_id
_entity_poly.type
_entity_poly.pdbx_seq_one_letter_code
_entity_poly.pdbx_strand_id
1 'polypeptide(L)'
;MAFDALLRVLLAAVPLLLAASVAAQDYRSKASGNWNALSTWEQDNGSGWVDATVLPTNASGAITVRSPHTVTVSDNRSADELTVASGATLAMAGGTFTMADGAGVDLDVQGTPNWTGGTLAGPGSCAIASGATANLSSGNTKSLNSVLTNNGTINWTAGVINGSGNIQNT
;
A
#
# COMPACT_ATOMS: atom_id res chain seq x y z
N MET A 1 48.89 -55.41 20.63
CA MET A 1 48.47 -54.44 21.66
C MET A 1 49.14 -53.12 21.35
N ALA A 2 48.37 -52.15 20.86
CA ALA A 2 48.49 -50.69 21.05
C ALA A 2 47.63 -50.00 19.99
N PHE A 3 46.51 -49.44 20.44
CA PHE A 3 45.61 -48.55 19.73
C PHE A 3 46.21 -47.13 19.63
N ASP A 4 45.51 -46.25 18.89
CA ASP A 4 45.58 -44.78 18.84
C ASP A 4 46.57 -44.13 17.86
N ALA A 5 46.20 -43.11 17.05
CA ALA A 5 45.04 -42.24 17.12
C ALA A 5 44.48 -41.96 15.72
N LEU A 6 43.16 -42.09 15.63
CA LEU A 6 42.31 -41.78 14.49
C LEU A 6 42.49 -40.30 14.10
N LEU A 7 42.87 -40.03 12.85
CA LEU A 7 42.76 -38.70 12.24
C LEU A 7 41.26 -38.35 12.14
N ARG A 8 40.71 -37.68 13.15
CA ARG A 8 39.39 -37.06 13.08
C ARG A 8 39.55 -35.63 12.58
N VAL A 9 39.46 -35.44 11.27
CA VAL A 9 39.09 -34.13 10.72
C VAL A 9 37.68 -33.84 11.24
N LEU A 10 37.58 -33.08 12.33
CA LEU A 10 36.32 -32.50 12.76
C LEU A 10 36.00 -31.38 11.77
N LEU A 11 35.24 -31.71 10.72
CA LEU A 11 34.59 -30.70 9.89
C LEU A 11 33.57 -29.99 10.79
N ALA A 12 33.90 -28.80 11.27
CA ALA A 12 32.94 -27.95 11.92
C ALA A 12 31.80 -27.72 10.93
N ALA A 13 30.62 -28.25 11.23
CA ALA A 13 29.40 -27.90 10.52
C ALA A 13 29.17 -26.41 10.77
N VAL A 14 29.60 -25.55 9.84
CA VAL A 14 29.12 -24.18 9.78
C VAL A 14 27.63 -24.30 9.50
N PRO A 15 26.73 -23.88 10.42
CA PRO A 15 25.33 -23.83 10.08
C PRO A 15 25.20 -22.83 8.92
N LEU A 16 24.84 -23.31 7.74
CA LEU A 16 24.35 -22.46 6.67
C LEU A 16 23.06 -21.84 7.21
N LEU A 17 23.18 -20.65 7.78
CA LEU A 17 22.03 -19.81 8.08
C LEU A 17 21.44 -19.41 6.73
N LEU A 18 20.53 -20.22 6.19
CA LEU A 18 19.61 -19.72 5.18
C LEU A 18 18.82 -18.61 5.89
N ALA A 19 19.22 -17.37 5.67
CA ALA A 19 18.29 -16.26 5.80
C ALA A 19 17.22 -16.51 4.74
N ALA A 20 16.16 -17.23 5.11
CA ALA A 20 14.92 -17.12 4.36
C ALA A 20 14.58 -15.64 4.43
N SER A 21 14.69 -14.93 3.32
CA SER A 21 14.06 -13.62 3.21
C SER A 21 12.59 -13.87 3.54
N VAL A 22 12.13 -13.41 4.70
CA VAL A 22 10.69 -13.39 4.96
C VAL A 22 10.14 -12.47 3.89
N ALA A 23 9.37 -13.02 2.97
CA ALA A 23 8.70 -12.20 1.97
C ALA A 23 7.87 -11.14 2.72
N ALA A 24 7.80 -9.94 2.15
CA ALA A 24 6.93 -8.92 2.71
C ALA A 24 5.51 -9.48 2.79
N GLN A 25 4.85 -9.28 3.93
CA GLN A 25 3.51 -9.81 4.14
C GLN A 25 2.49 -9.00 3.35
N ASP A 26 1.57 -9.69 2.67
CA ASP A 26 0.44 -9.06 1.98
C ASP A 26 -0.62 -8.64 3.00
N TYR A 27 -1.35 -7.59 2.67
CA TYR A 27 -2.39 -7.00 3.50
C TYR A 27 -3.69 -6.84 2.72
N ARG A 28 -4.82 -7.00 3.41
CA ARG A 28 -6.11 -6.60 2.85
C ARG A 28 -7.06 -6.05 3.90
N SER A 29 -7.98 -5.19 3.49
CA SER A 29 -8.97 -4.65 4.42
C SER A 29 -9.94 -5.74 4.89
N LYS A 30 -10.11 -5.92 6.19
CA LYS A 30 -11.09 -6.82 6.83
C LYS A 30 -12.41 -6.15 7.19
N ALA A 31 -12.39 -4.82 7.33
CA ALA A 31 -13.56 -4.00 7.59
C ALA A 31 -13.32 -2.57 7.06
N SER A 32 -14.39 -1.79 6.94
CA SER A 32 -14.26 -0.33 6.75
C SER A 32 -13.71 0.32 8.01
N GLY A 33 -12.86 1.34 7.85
CA GLY A 33 -12.29 2.08 8.97
C GLY A 33 -11.11 2.96 8.59
N ASN A 34 -10.45 3.56 9.58
CA ASN A 34 -9.24 4.33 9.34
C ASN A 34 -8.08 3.39 9.01
N TRP A 35 -7.22 3.79 8.07
CA TRP A 35 -5.98 3.08 7.74
C TRP A 35 -5.16 2.79 9.00
N ASN A 36 -5.16 3.71 9.96
CA ASN A 36 -4.39 3.63 11.20
C ASN A 36 -4.98 2.72 12.29
N ALA A 37 -6.08 2.02 12.03
CA ALA A 37 -6.67 1.07 12.95
C ALA A 37 -6.33 -0.37 12.54
N LEU A 38 -5.74 -1.17 13.43
CA LEU A 38 -5.48 -2.60 13.18
C LEU A 38 -6.76 -3.38 12.89
N SER A 39 -7.91 -2.93 13.42
CA SER A 39 -9.22 -3.52 13.13
C SER A 39 -9.65 -3.37 11.67
N THR A 40 -8.98 -2.54 10.86
CA THR A 40 -9.23 -2.41 9.43
C THR A 40 -8.54 -3.49 8.62
N TRP A 41 -7.51 -4.17 9.14
CA TRP A 41 -6.62 -5.01 8.33
C TRP A 41 -6.52 -6.45 8.81
N GLU A 42 -6.34 -7.35 7.85
CA GLU A 42 -5.78 -8.69 8.03
C GLU A 42 -4.50 -8.80 7.18
N GLN A 43 -3.55 -9.64 7.59
CA GLN A 43 -2.27 -9.90 6.94
C GLN A 43 -2.13 -11.39 6.60
N ASP A 44 -1.47 -11.72 5.50
CA ASP A 44 -1.14 -13.10 5.17
C ASP A 44 0.16 -13.52 5.91
N ASN A 45 0.07 -14.52 6.77
CA ASN A 45 1.23 -15.05 7.50
C ASN A 45 1.94 -16.21 6.78
N GLY A 46 1.60 -16.45 5.51
CA GLY A 46 2.11 -17.55 4.69
C GLY A 46 1.37 -18.88 4.92
N SER A 47 0.45 -18.93 5.88
CA SER A 47 -0.47 -20.05 6.14
C SER A 47 -1.95 -19.62 6.07
N GLY A 48 -2.21 -18.38 5.64
CA GLY A 48 -3.53 -17.80 5.54
C GLY A 48 -3.63 -16.42 6.17
N TRP A 49 -4.82 -15.84 6.03
CA TRP A 49 -5.11 -14.50 6.50
C TRP A 49 -5.47 -14.50 7.99
N VAL A 50 -4.76 -13.67 8.74
CA VAL A 50 -4.96 -13.46 10.18
C VAL A 50 -5.11 -11.99 10.49
N ASP A 51 -5.64 -11.66 11.67
CA ASP A 51 -5.73 -10.27 12.12
C ASP A 51 -4.35 -9.59 12.09
N ALA A 52 -4.31 -8.38 11.52
CA ALA A 52 -3.07 -7.63 11.44
C ALA A 52 -2.59 -7.23 12.84
N THR A 53 -1.30 -7.41 13.08
CA THR A 53 -0.63 -6.99 14.34
C THR A 53 0.21 -5.73 14.15
N VAL A 54 0.51 -5.40 12.89
CA VAL A 54 1.18 -4.16 12.46
C VAL A 54 0.40 -3.61 11.28
N LEU A 55 0.34 -2.30 11.15
CA LEU A 55 -0.35 -1.63 10.04
C LEU A 55 0.42 -1.81 8.72
N PRO A 56 -0.26 -1.90 7.57
CA PRO A 56 0.42 -1.91 6.28
C PRO A 56 1.20 -0.61 6.04
N THR A 57 2.36 -0.75 5.40
CA THR A 57 3.29 0.33 5.06
C THR A 57 3.85 0.11 3.66
N ASN A 58 4.73 0.99 3.18
CA ASN A 58 5.46 0.79 1.92
C ASN A 58 6.52 -0.34 1.95
N ALA A 59 6.68 -1.06 3.08
CA ALA A 59 7.51 -2.26 3.16
C ALA A 59 6.67 -3.55 3.20
N SER A 60 5.34 -3.43 3.12
CA SER A 60 4.42 -4.54 2.96
C SER A 60 4.55 -5.14 1.55
N GLY A 61 4.03 -6.35 1.36
CA GLY A 61 3.74 -6.86 0.02
C GLY A 61 2.53 -6.16 -0.56
N ALA A 62 1.72 -6.86 -1.36
CA ALA A 62 0.53 -6.29 -1.95
C ALA A 62 -0.46 -5.82 -0.87
N ILE A 63 -1.00 -4.61 -1.02
CA ILE A 63 -2.03 -4.07 -0.14
C ILE A 63 -3.34 -3.98 -0.92
N THR A 64 -4.41 -4.61 -0.45
CA THR A 64 -5.72 -4.56 -1.14
C THR A 64 -6.82 -3.97 -0.26
N VAL A 65 -7.44 -2.88 -0.70
CA VAL A 65 -8.74 -2.45 -0.15
C VAL A 65 -9.84 -3.23 -0.88
N ARG A 66 -10.47 -4.19 -0.18
CA ARG A 66 -11.51 -5.04 -0.75
C ARG A 66 -12.86 -4.34 -0.78
N SER A 67 -13.71 -4.71 -1.76
CA SER A 67 -15.12 -4.34 -1.74
C SER A 67 -15.87 -5.10 -0.63
N PRO A 68 -16.83 -4.45 0.07
CA PRO A 68 -17.31 -3.08 -0.12
C PRO A 68 -16.64 -2.06 0.83
N HIS A 69 -15.41 -2.33 1.29
CA HIS A 69 -14.81 -1.55 2.36
C HIS A 69 -14.45 -0.13 1.92
N THR A 70 -14.57 0.79 2.88
CA THR A 70 -13.99 2.12 2.82
C THR A 70 -12.82 2.21 3.78
N VAL A 71 -11.63 2.51 3.27
CA VAL A 71 -10.44 2.78 4.10
C VAL A 71 -10.11 4.25 4.06
N THR A 72 -10.01 4.88 5.23
CA THR A 72 -9.77 6.32 5.36
C THR A 72 -8.32 6.62 5.73
N VAL A 73 -7.64 7.44 4.93
CA VAL A 73 -6.33 8.03 5.25
C VAL A 73 -6.57 9.43 5.82
N SER A 74 -6.31 9.61 7.11
CA SER A 74 -6.54 10.86 7.85
C SER A 74 -5.29 11.43 8.51
N ASP A 75 -4.18 10.70 8.48
CA ASP A 75 -2.87 11.06 9.00
C ASP A 75 -1.76 10.62 8.01
N ASN A 76 -0.49 10.82 8.38
CA ASN A 76 0.62 10.47 7.50
C ASN A 76 0.75 8.95 7.36
N ARG A 77 0.73 8.46 6.12
CA ARG A 77 0.87 7.04 5.76
C ARG A 77 1.79 6.87 4.56
N SER A 78 2.34 5.68 4.44
CA SER A 78 3.04 5.23 3.24
C SER A 78 2.52 3.88 2.80
N ALA A 79 2.53 3.64 1.50
CA ALA A 79 2.18 2.36 0.89
C ALA A 79 3.03 2.14 -0.37
N ASP A 80 3.06 0.91 -0.81
CA ASP A 80 3.57 0.42 -2.09
C ASP A 80 2.63 -0.69 -2.56
N GLU A 81 2.51 -0.90 -3.87
CA GLU A 81 1.58 -1.86 -4.50
C GLU A 81 0.18 -1.92 -3.85
N LEU A 82 -0.49 -0.77 -3.75
CA LEU A 82 -1.86 -0.65 -3.24
C LEU A 82 -2.88 -0.78 -4.37
N THR A 83 -3.74 -1.79 -4.28
CA THR A 83 -4.96 -1.90 -5.10
C THR A 83 -6.20 -1.47 -4.30
N VAL A 84 -6.98 -0.54 -4.85
CA VAL A 84 -8.36 -0.27 -4.39
C VAL A 84 -9.30 -1.01 -5.33
N ALA A 85 -9.82 -2.15 -4.88
CA ALA A 85 -10.62 -3.04 -5.73
C ALA A 85 -11.93 -2.38 -6.22
N SER A 86 -12.45 -2.85 -7.34
CA SER A 86 -13.75 -2.40 -7.86
C SER A 86 -14.84 -2.55 -6.78
N GLY A 87 -15.63 -1.49 -6.57
CA GLY A 87 -16.64 -1.42 -5.51
C GLY A 87 -16.08 -1.15 -4.09
N ALA A 88 -14.79 -0.89 -3.94
CA ALA A 88 -14.18 -0.39 -2.70
C ALA A 88 -13.95 1.13 -2.75
N THR A 89 -13.67 1.74 -1.59
CA THR A 89 -13.38 3.17 -1.49
C THR A 89 -12.11 3.45 -0.71
N LEU A 90 -11.26 4.34 -1.26
CA LEU A 90 -10.16 4.96 -0.54
C LEU A 90 -10.53 6.42 -0.22
N ALA A 91 -10.75 6.74 1.05
CA ALA A 91 -11.09 8.10 1.48
C ALA A 91 -9.83 8.85 1.92
N MET A 92 -9.33 9.74 1.07
CA MET A 92 -8.18 10.60 1.36
C MET A 92 -8.68 11.91 1.99
N ALA A 93 -8.65 11.98 3.32
CA ALA A 93 -9.28 13.04 4.10
C ALA A 93 -8.28 14.04 4.71
N GLY A 94 -7.02 13.64 4.86
CA GLY A 94 -5.98 14.47 5.48
C GLY A 94 -4.61 13.77 5.49
N GLY A 95 -3.63 14.41 6.13
CA GLY A 95 -2.26 13.91 6.19
C GLY A 95 -1.54 13.89 4.84
N THR A 96 -0.37 13.26 4.82
CA THR A 96 0.38 12.94 3.59
C THR A 96 0.34 11.44 3.36
N PHE A 97 -0.24 11.02 2.25
CA PHE A 97 -0.17 9.65 1.76
C PHE A 97 0.98 9.54 0.75
N THR A 98 2.04 8.83 1.14
CA THR A 98 3.27 8.71 0.35
C THR A 98 3.30 7.36 -0.37
N MET A 99 3.22 7.38 -1.70
CA MET A 99 3.44 6.20 -2.51
C MET A 99 4.94 6.02 -2.75
N ALA A 100 5.50 4.93 -2.24
CA ALA A 100 6.85 4.54 -2.63
C ALA A 100 6.84 4.08 -4.09
N ASP A 101 7.99 4.17 -4.75
CA ASP A 101 8.18 3.71 -6.12
C ASP A 101 8.73 2.29 -6.06
N GLY A 102 7.98 1.37 -6.65
CA GLY A 102 8.29 -0.04 -6.80
C GLY A 102 8.24 -0.46 -8.27
N ALA A 103 8.01 -1.75 -8.51
CA ALA A 103 7.77 -2.22 -9.86
C ALA A 103 6.29 -2.04 -10.22
N GLY A 104 5.99 -1.41 -11.35
CA GLY A 104 4.61 -1.30 -11.83
C GLY A 104 3.86 -0.07 -11.30
N VAL A 105 2.55 -0.22 -11.06
CA VAL A 105 1.70 0.85 -10.53
C VAL A 105 1.61 0.72 -9.02
N ASP A 106 1.95 1.77 -8.30
CA ASP A 106 2.07 1.73 -6.84
C ASP A 106 0.71 1.98 -6.15
N LEU A 107 -0.16 2.78 -6.77
CA LEU A 107 -1.55 2.93 -6.38
C LEU A 107 -2.48 2.70 -7.58
N ASP A 108 -3.06 1.51 -7.67
CA ASP A 108 -4.05 1.15 -8.68
C ASP A 108 -5.47 1.29 -8.13
N VAL A 109 -6.24 2.25 -8.67
CA VAL A 109 -7.58 2.57 -8.19
C VAL A 109 -8.64 2.09 -9.18
N GLN A 110 -9.10 0.86 -8.97
CA GLN A 110 -10.21 0.23 -9.71
C GLN A 110 -11.59 0.57 -9.11
N GLY A 111 -11.61 0.98 -7.84
CA GLY A 111 -12.80 1.41 -7.10
C GLY A 111 -13.01 2.94 -7.17
N THR A 112 -13.28 3.55 -6.01
CA THR A 112 -13.55 4.98 -5.90
C THR A 112 -12.59 5.64 -4.91
N PRO A 113 -11.72 6.56 -5.33
CA PRO A 113 -11.04 7.45 -4.41
C PRO A 113 -11.91 8.67 -4.12
N ASN A 114 -12.13 8.96 -2.83
CA ASN A 114 -12.79 10.17 -2.36
C ASN A 114 -11.74 11.08 -1.73
N TRP A 115 -11.28 12.08 -2.49
CA TRP A 115 -10.24 13.01 -2.05
C TRP A 115 -10.85 14.31 -1.54
N THR A 116 -10.90 14.45 -0.22
CA THR A 116 -11.51 15.59 0.49
C THR A 116 -10.49 16.47 1.23
N GLY A 117 -9.21 16.10 1.25
CA GLY A 117 -8.13 16.91 1.81
C GLY A 117 -6.79 16.17 1.80
N GLY A 118 -5.74 16.85 2.24
CA GLY A 118 -4.41 16.23 2.42
C GLY A 118 -3.57 16.19 1.15
N THR A 119 -2.50 15.40 1.21
CA THR A 119 -1.46 15.32 0.19
C THR A 119 -1.31 13.89 -0.33
N LEU A 120 -1.30 13.70 -1.64
CA LEU A 120 -0.74 12.52 -2.30
C LEU A 120 0.67 12.87 -2.76
N ALA A 121 1.67 12.12 -2.29
CA ALA A 121 3.08 12.41 -2.55
C ALA A 121 3.85 11.11 -2.82
N GLY A 122 5.14 11.28 -3.09
CA GLY A 122 6.08 10.19 -3.26
C GLY A 122 6.38 9.92 -4.74
N PRO A 123 7.48 9.20 -5.01
CA PRO A 123 7.91 8.90 -6.37
C PRO A 123 6.99 7.90 -7.07
N GLY A 124 6.24 7.09 -6.32
CA GLY A 124 5.31 6.11 -6.88
C GLY A 124 4.16 6.76 -7.65
N SER A 125 3.71 6.06 -8.68
CA SER A 125 2.61 6.39 -9.57
C SER A 125 1.24 6.04 -8.96
N CYS A 126 0.24 6.87 -9.26
CA CYS A 126 -1.16 6.62 -8.96
C CYS A 126 -1.94 6.55 -10.27
N ALA A 127 -2.76 5.51 -10.44
CA ALA A 127 -3.61 5.34 -11.60
C ALA A 127 -5.09 5.22 -11.20
N ILE A 128 -5.93 6.07 -11.78
CA ILE A 128 -7.38 5.86 -11.79
C ILE A 128 -7.69 4.97 -12.98
N ALA A 129 -8.16 3.75 -12.71
CA ALA A 129 -8.41 2.76 -13.75
C ALA A 129 -9.57 3.17 -14.68
N SER A 130 -9.61 2.57 -15.87
CA SER A 130 -10.73 2.75 -16.80
C SER A 130 -12.05 2.32 -16.15
N GLY A 131 -13.08 3.16 -16.26
CA GLY A 131 -14.38 2.94 -15.63
C GLY A 131 -14.46 3.32 -14.14
N ALA A 132 -13.32 3.58 -13.48
CA ALA A 132 -13.30 4.14 -12.14
C ALA A 132 -13.63 5.65 -12.14
N THR A 133 -14.13 6.15 -11.02
CA THR A 133 -14.44 7.57 -10.83
C THR A 133 -13.76 8.08 -9.57
N ALA A 134 -12.88 9.06 -9.73
CA ALA A 134 -12.27 9.81 -8.64
C ALA A 134 -13.11 11.03 -8.28
N ASN A 135 -13.45 11.19 -7.00
CA ASN A 135 -14.23 12.33 -6.52
C ASN A 135 -13.33 13.29 -5.73
N LEU A 136 -13.06 14.46 -6.29
CA LEU A 136 -12.33 15.54 -5.65
C LEU A 136 -13.34 16.58 -5.18
N SER A 137 -13.58 16.63 -3.87
CA SER A 137 -14.66 17.43 -3.26
C SER A 137 -14.20 18.09 -1.96
N SER A 138 -15.05 18.90 -1.33
CA SER A 138 -14.69 19.81 -0.22
C SER A 138 -13.87 21.03 -0.66
N GLY A 139 -13.98 22.13 0.09
CA GLY A 139 -13.20 23.35 -0.13
C GLY A 139 -11.72 23.25 0.26
N ASN A 140 -11.28 22.14 0.85
CA ASN A 140 -9.88 21.97 1.26
C ASN A 140 -8.96 21.82 0.03
N THR A 141 -7.69 22.17 0.19
CA THR A 141 -6.63 21.94 -0.80
C THR A 141 -6.28 20.45 -0.90
N LYS A 142 -6.07 19.98 -2.13
CA LYS A 142 -5.69 18.60 -2.51
C LYS A 142 -4.28 18.73 -3.06
N SER A 143 -3.29 18.43 -2.24
CA SER A 143 -1.89 18.60 -2.63
C SER A 143 -1.45 17.37 -3.41
N LEU A 144 -1.16 17.51 -4.70
CA LEU A 144 -0.64 16.46 -5.55
C LEU A 144 0.86 16.72 -5.78
N ASN A 145 1.70 15.86 -5.20
CA ASN A 145 3.16 15.86 -5.32
C ASN A 145 3.66 14.49 -5.85
N SER A 146 2.89 13.88 -6.74
CA SER A 146 3.12 12.58 -7.38
C SER A 146 2.51 12.61 -8.79
N VAL A 147 2.71 11.56 -9.58
CA VAL A 147 2.07 11.37 -10.88
C VAL A 147 0.70 10.72 -10.69
N LEU A 148 -0.35 11.40 -11.14
CA LEU A 148 -1.71 10.84 -11.22
C LEU A 148 -2.08 10.61 -12.68
N THR A 149 -2.18 9.35 -13.07
CA THR A 149 -2.69 8.93 -14.38
C THR A 149 -4.19 8.73 -14.30
N ASN A 150 -4.95 9.47 -15.10
CA ASN A 150 -6.38 9.31 -15.23
C ASN A 150 -6.72 8.54 -16.51
N ASN A 151 -7.09 7.27 -16.35
CA ASN A 151 -7.75 6.47 -17.41
C ASN A 151 -9.28 6.43 -17.23
N GLY A 152 -9.79 7.04 -16.17
CA GLY A 152 -11.20 7.04 -15.81
C GLY A 152 -11.80 8.45 -15.82
N THR A 153 -12.69 8.71 -14.86
CA THR A 153 -13.32 10.03 -14.68
C THR A 153 -12.81 10.69 -13.40
N ILE A 154 -12.42 11.97 -13.48
CA ILE A 154 -12.22 12.82 -12.30
C ILE A 154 -13.39 13.79 -12.18
N ASN A 155 -14.19 13.63 -11.13
CA ASN A 155 -15.23 14.56 -10.73
C ASN A 155 -14.66 15.57 -9.73
N TRP A 156 -14.24 16.73 -10.21
CA TRP A 156 -13.75 17.81 -9.36
C TRP A 156 -14.85 18.85 -9.12
N THR A 157 -15.38 18.90 -7.90
CA THR A 157 -16.55 19.72 -7.54
C THR A 157 -16.24 20.89 -6.62
N ALA A 158 -15.12 20.86 -5.88
CA ALA A 158 -14.71 21.94 -4.98
C ALA A 158 -13.22 21.86 -4.61
N GLY A 159 -12.71 22.97 -4.05
CA GLY A 159 -11.33 23.08 -3.55
C GLY A 159 -10.32 23.36 -4.65
N VAL A 160 -9.03 23.28 -4.31
CA VAL A 160 -7.91 23.57 -5.22
C VAL A 160 -7.00 22.35 -5.29
N ILE A 161 -6.51 22.00 -6.48
CA ILE A 161 -5.36 21.11 -6.64
C ILE A 161 -4.11 21.97 -6.65
N ASN A 162 -3.15 21.65 -5.77
CA ASN A 162 -1.87 22.36 -5.66
C ASN A 162 -0.73 21.33 -5.57
N GLY A 163 0.52 21.75 -5.77
CA GLY A 163 1.68 20.89 -5.61
C GLY A 163 2.54 20.80 -6.87
N SER A 164 3.58 19.99 -6.79
CA SER A 164 4.58 19.79 -7.86
C SER A 164 4.31 18.60 -8.76
N GLY A 165 3.23 17.84 -8.50
CA GLY A 165 2.84 16.67 -9.28
C GLY A 165 2.17 17.02 -10.61
N ASN A 166 1.79 15.99 -11.36
CA ASN A 166 1.10 16.14 -12.64
C ASN A 166 -0.11 15.20 -12.73
N ILE A 167 -1.14 15.65 -13.45
CA ILE A 167 -2.26 14.82 -13.86
C ILE A 167 -2.09 14.53 -15.35
N GLN A 168 -2.00 13.25 -15.70
CA GLN A 168 -1.89 12.77 -17.07
C GLN A 168 -3.22 12.14 -17.46
N ASN A 169 -3.80 12.55 -18.59
CA ASN A 169 -5.01 11.94 -19.11
C ASN A 169 -4.63 11.06 -20.31
N THR A 170 -4.90 9.77 -20.21
CA THR A 170 -4.47 8.74 -21.17
C THR A 170 -5.64 7.97 -21.74
#